data_AF-A0A8E2DI91-F1
#
_entry.id   AF-A0A8E2DI91-F1
#
_cell.length_a   1.000
_cell.length_b   1.000
_cell.length_c   1.000
_cell.angle_alpha   90.00
_cell.angle_beta   90.00
_cell.angle_gamma   90.00
#
_symmetry.space_group_name_H-M   'P 1'
#
loop_
_entity.id
_entity.type
_entity.pdbx_description
1 polymer ?
#
loop_
_entity_poly.entity_id
_entity_poly.type
_entity_poly.pdbx_seq_one_letter_code
_entity_poly.pdbx_strand_id
1 'polypeptide(L)' 'MTGTSTATKNTSSCLYDVLLLEDDGSNFQTWKYCIKTVLQIRDLWTVVDGTDPKP' A
#
# COMPACT_ATOMS: atom_id res chain seq x y z
N MET A 1 -12.60 -30.26 -8.70
CA MET A 1 -12.24 -29.04 -7.94
C MET A 1 -10.91 -28.52 -8.49
N THR A 2 -10.94 -27.57 -9.43
CA THR A 2 -9.74 -26.83 -9.85
C THR A 2 -10.20 -25.46 -10.37
N GLY A 3 -10.23 -24.46 -9.50
CA GLY A 3 -10.41 -23.06 -9.89
C GLY A 3 -9.04 -22.41 -10.05
N THR A 4 -8.52 -22.36 -11.27
CA THR A 4 -7.31 -21.58 -11.58
C THR A 4 -7.69 -20.11 -11.63
N SER A 5 -7.29 -19.35 -10.61
CA SER A 5 -7.50 -17.91 -10.55
C SER A 5 -6.60 -17.22 -11.58
N THR A 6 -7.21 -16.62 -12.59
CA THR A 6 -6.54 -15.84 -13.64
C THR A 6 -5.96 -14.57 -13.03
N ALA A 7 -4.63 -14.45 -13.02
CA ALA A 7 -3.94 -13.20 -12.67
C ALA A 7 -4.22 -12.14 -13.75
N THR A 8 -5.11 -11.21 -13.45
CA THR A 8 -5.39 -10.04 -14.30
C THR A 8 -4.20 -9.09 -14.26
N LYS A 9 -3.48 -8.98 -15.37
CA LYS A 9 -2.47 -7.92 -15.59
C LYS A 9 -3.20 -6.59 -15.77
N ASN A 10 -3.39 -5.85 -14.68
CA ASN A 10 -3.85 -4.47 -14.73
C ASN A 10 -2.65 -3.54 -14.95
N THR A 11 -2.39 -3.19 -16.21
CA THR A 11 -1.54 -2.07 -16.59
C THR A 11 -2.30 -0.77 -16.38
N SER A 12 -2.21 -0.20 -15.18
CA SER A 12 -2.63 1.17 -14.92
C SER A 12 -1.77 1.79 -13.81
N SER A 13 -0.73 2.52 -14.23
CA SER A 13 0.10 3.43 -13.44
C SER A 13 0.76 2.83 -12.17
N CYS A 14 1.84 2.08 -12.39
CA CYS A 14 2.76 1.45 -11.42
C CYS A 14 3.48 2.43 -10.45
N LEU A 15 3.06 3.70 -10.35
CA LEU A 15 3.74 4.66 -9.47
C LEU A 15 3.62 4.30 -7.97
N TYR A 16 2.69 3.40 -7.64
CA TYR A 16 2.39 3.00 -6.26
C TYR A 16 2.04 1.52 -6.16
N ASP A 17 2.76 0.64 -6.86
CA ASP A 17 2.64 -0.82 -6.65
C ASP A 17 3.19 -1.18 -5.25
N VAL A 18 2.37 -0.91 -4.24
CA VAL A 18 2.60 -1.36 -2.88
C VAL A 18 2.24 -2.84 -2.84
N LEU A 19 3.27 -3.68 -2.70
CA LEU A 19 3.07 -5.10 -2.47
C LEU A 19 2.14 -5.31 -1.28
N LEU A 20 1.19 -6.24 -1.37
CA LEU A 20 0.33 -6.57 -0.24
C LEU A 20 1.15 -7.10 0.93
N LEU A 21 0.71 -6.82 2.15
CA LEU A 21 1.32 -7.40 3.35
C LEU A 21 1.09 -8.92 3.32
N GLU A 22 2.17 -9.67 3.46
CA GLU A 22 2.12 -11.13 3.53
C GLU A 22 1.57 -11.58 4.90
N ASP A 23 0.88 -12.72 4.93
CA ASP A 23 0.24 -13.23 6.14
C ASP A 23 1.23 -13.56 7.27
N ASP A 24 2.48 -13.88 6.92
CA ASP A 24 3.57 -14.14 7.88
C ASP A 24 4.30 -12.85 8.31
N GLY A 25 3.95 -11.71 7.71
CA GLY A 25 4.57 -10.41 7.97
C GLY A 25 6.01 -10.27 7.48
N SER A 26 6.52 -11.19 6.65
CA SER A 26 7.91 -11.20 6.19
C SER A 26 8.32 -9.89 5.50
N ASN A 27 7.37 -9.26 4.81
CA ASN A 27 7.56 -8.04 4.03
C ASN A 27 7.07 -6.77 4.75
N PHE A 28 6.77 -6.83 6.06
CA PHE A 28 6.18 -5.72 6.81
C PHE A 28 6.98 -4.42 6.71
N GLN A 29 8.31 -4.48 6.80
CA GLN A 29 9.15 -3.28 6.73
C GLN A 29 9.06 -2.60 5.36
N THR A 30 9.12 -3.38 4.29
CA THR A 30 8.99 -2.89 2.92
C THR A 30 7.59 -2.31 2.68
N TRP A 31 6.54 -3.06 3.06
CA TRP A 31 5.16 -2.61 2.97
C TRP A 31 4.94 -1.27 3.71
N LYS A 32 5.41 -1.19 4.97
CA LYS A 32 5.30 0.01 5.80
C LYS A 32 5.99 1.21 5.17
N TYR A 33 7.20 1.03 4.64
CA TYR A 33 7.93 2.10 3.95
C TYR A 33 7.18 2.59 2.72
N CYS A 34 6.69 1.67 1.89
CA CYS A 34 5.92 2.01 0.69
C CYS A 34 4.63 2.76 1.04
N ILE A 35 3.80 2.24 1.95
CA ILE A 35 2.56 2.90 2.39
C ILE A 35 2.85 4.30 2.94
N LYS A 36 3.84 4.43 3.83
CA LYS A 36 4.22 5.73 4.38
C LYS A 36 4.63 6.70 3.27
N THR A 37 5.45 6.27 2.33
CA THR A 37 5.92 7.10 1.20
C THR A 37 4.75 7.56 0.33
N VAL A 38 3.82 6.66 -0.01
CA VAL A 38 2.62 7.01 -0.80
C VAL A 38 1.79 8.05 -0.08
N LEU A 39 1.54 7.86 1.22
CA LEU A 39 0.76 8.80 2.02
C LEU A 39 1.44 10.16 2.17
N GLN A 40 2.77 10.17 2.31
CA GLN A 40 3.55 11.42 2.35
C GLN A 40 3.50 12.17 1.02
N ILE A 41 3.65 11.48 -0.11
CA ILE A 41 3.55 12.11 -1.46
C ILE A 41 2.15 12.69 -1.71
N ARG A 42 1.14 12.16 -1.04
CA ARG A 42 -0.25 12.62 -1.15
C ARG A 42 -0.67 13.62 -0.07
N ASP A 43 0.26 14.04 0.79
CA ASP A 43 -0.03 14.87 1.98
C ASP A 43 -1.15 14.30 2.87
N LEU A 44 -1.27 12.96 2.92
CA LEU A 44 -2.25 12.23 3.73
C LEU A 44 -1.65 11.64 5.00
N TRP A 45 -0.32 11.67 5.14
CA TRP A 45 0.35 11.11 6.32
C TRP A 45 -0.04 11.84 7.61
N THR A 46 -0.33 13.13 7.53
CA THR A 46 -0.76 13.97 8.68
C THR A 46 -2.05 13.46 9.32
N VAL A 47 -2.94 12.87 8.53
CA VAL A 47 -4.19 12.27 9.00
C VAL A 47 -3.91 10.98 9.78
N VAL A 48 -2.94 10.19 9.31
CA VAL A 48 -2.57 8.91 9.94
C VAL A 48 -1.78 9.12 11.22
N ASP A 49 -0.86 10.09 11.25
CA ASP A 49 -0.08 10.41 12.44
C ASP A 49 -0.79 11.37 13.42
N GLY A 50 -1.96 11.89 13.04
CA GLY A 50 -2.80 12.74 13.88
C GLY A 50 -2.27 14.16 14.04
N THR A 51 -1.32 14.58 13.21
CA THR A 51 -0.84 15.98 13.18
C THR A 51 -1.74 16.90 12.37
N ASP A 52 -2.70 16.33 11.62
CA ASP A 52 -3.70 17.10 10.89
C ASP A 52 -4.58 17.91 11.86
N PRO A 53 -4.64 19.25 11.74
CA PRO A 53 -5.47 20.07 12.61
C PRO A 53 -6.95 19.77 12.34
N LYS A 54 -7.68 19.47 13.42
CA LYS A 54 -9.13 19.23 13.33
C LYS A 54 -9.82 20.49 12.76
N PRO A 55 -10.72 20.34 11.76
CA PRO A 55 -11.45 21.47 11.19
C PRO A 55 -12.37 22.17 12.20
#